data_AF-A0A842M568-F1
#
_entry.id   AF-A0A842M568-F1
#
_cell.length_a   1.000
_cell.length_b   1.000
_cell.length_c   1.000
_cell.angle_alpha   90.00
_cell.angle_beta   90.00
_cell.angle_gamma   90.00
#
_symmetry.space_group_name_H-M   'P 1'
#
loop_
_entity.id
_entity.type
_entity.pdbx_description
1 polymer ?
#
loop_
_entity_poly.entity_id
_entity_poly.type
_entity_poly.pdbx_seq_one_letter_code
_entity_poly.pdbx_strand_id
1 'polypeptide(L)'
;LMVVGDAAGQVNPLTGGGIISGMTGGMLAGKVAAEAIKDDDTSKGRLREYEKLCYDSIGKEIDKYLKVKDYMLSLSDEELDSIAEAFKDVEFEKISTTELVKKLVKVSPRALLKLGKLF
;
A
#
# COMPACT_ATOMS: atom_id res chain seq x y z
N LEU A 1 -10.91 -15.44 14.30
CA LEU A 1 -11.56 -14.28 13.66
C LEU A 1 -10.58 -13.66 12.68
N MET A 2 -11.03 -13.32 11.48
CA MET A 2 -10.28 -12.55 10.48
C MET A 2 -11.01 -11.23 10.25
N VAL A 3 -10.26 -10.14 10.04
CA VAL A 3 -10.78 -8.81 9.70
C VAL A 3 -10.28 -8.40 8.33
N VAL A 4 -11.08 -7.67 7.57
CA VAL A 4 -10.81 -7.27 6.18
C VAL A 4 -11.15 -5.79 5.94
N GLY A 5 -10.61 -5.20 4.88
CA GLY A 5 -10.90 -3.84 4.45
C GLY A 5 -10.49 -2.78 5.47
N ASP A 6 -11.30 -1.73 5.58
CA ASP A 6 -11.04 -0.60 6.50
C ASP A 6 -10.94 -1.04 7.95
N ALA A 7 -11.74 -2.03 8.37
CA ALA A 7 -11.67 -2.62 9.71
C ALA A 7 -10.31 -3.28 9.99
N ALA A 8 -9.58 -3.69 8.95
CA ALA A 8 -8.25 -4.27 9.05
C ALA A 8 -7.12 -3.27 8.73
N GLY A 9 -7.43 -1.99 8.51
CA GLY A 9 -6.42 -0.99 8.14
C GLY A 9 -5.79 -1.22 6.77
N GLN A 10 -6.51 -1.87 5.84
CA GLN A 10 -5.99 -2.20 4.51
C GLN A 10 -6.00 -1.03 3.52
N VAL A 11 -6.30 0.19 3.96
CA VAL A 11 -6.33 1.38 3.13
C VAL A 11 -4.93 1.75 2.65
N ASN A 12 -4.78 2.11 1.37
CA ASN A 12 -3.55 2.67 0.85
C ASN A 12 -3.27 4.03 1.54
N PRO A 13 -2.21 4.15 2.34
CA PRO A 13 -2.01 5.33 3.20
C PRO A 13 -1.64 6.60 2.42
N LEU A 14 -1.18 6.47 1.17
CA LEU A 14 -0.82 7.62 0.35
C LEU A 14 -2.02 8.21 -0.40
N THR A 15 -2.95 7.36 -0.85
CA THR A 15 -4.10 7.79 -1.67
C THR A 15 -5.42 7.83 -0.91
N GLY A 16 -5.49 7.17 0.25
CA GLY A 16 -6.75 6.92 0.96
C GLY A 16 -7.65 5.85 0.30
N GLY A 17 -7.21 5.23 -0.80
CA GLY A 17 -8.00 4.21 -1.50
C GLY A 17 -8.02 2.87 -0.76
N GLY A 18 -9.22 2.34 -0.49
CA GLY A 18 -9.43 1.06 0.20
C GLY A 18 -10.17 -0.02 -0.59
N ILE A 19 -10.78 0.32 -1.74
CA ILE A 19 -11.66 -0.62 -2.47
C ILE A 19 -10.88 -1.85 -2.96
N ILE A 20 -9.77 -1.65 -3.68
CA ILE A 20 -8.98 -2.75 -4.27
C ILE A 20 -8.34 -3.61 -3.18
N SER A 21 -7.73 -2.98 -2.17
CA SER A 21 -7.08 -3.69 -1.07
C SER A 21 -8.08 -4.41 -0.18
N GLY A 22 -9.24 -3.80 0.10
CA GLY A 22 -10.34 -4.43 0.82
C GLY A 22 -10.95 -5.62 0.08
N MET A 23 -11.16 -5.52 -1.24
CA MET A 23 -11.58 -6.67 -2.06
C MET A 23 -10.53 -7.78 -2.05
N THR A 24 -9.24 -7.42 -2.12
CA THR A 24 -8.13 -8.38 -2.04
C THR A 24 -8.12 -9.10 -0.70
N GLY A 25 -8.22 -8.36 0.41
CA GLY A 25 -8.33 -8.92 1.75
C GLY A 25 -9.56 -9.81 1.91
N GLY A 26 -10.72 -9.39 1.43
CA GLY A 26 -11.95 -10.19 1.44
C GLY A 26 -11.80 -11.52 0.68
N MET A 27 -11.23 -11.47 -0.53
CA MET A 27 -10.96 -12.67 -1.33
C MET A 27 -10.03 -13.64 -0.59
N LEU A 28 -8.93 -13.14 -0.01
CA LEU A 28 -7.97 -13.97 0.73
C LEU A 28 -8.59 -14.56 2.00
N ALA A 29 -9.36 -13.77 2.75
CA ALA A 29 -10.07 -14.23 3.93
C ALA A 29 -11.08 -15.33 3.58
N GLY A 30 -11.83 -15.19 2.48
CA GLY A 30 -12.77 -16.20 2.00
C GLY A 30 -12.09 -17.53 1.65
N LYS A 31 -10.94 -17.47 0.97
CA LYS A 31 -10.13 -18.67 0.65
C LYS A 31 -9.65 -19.39 1.90
N VAL A 32 -9.08 -18.64 2.86
CA VAL A 32 -8.58 -19.23 4.11
C VAL A 32 -9.73 -19.76 4.96
N ALA A 33 -10.89 -19.08 5.01
CA ALA A 33 -12.07 -19.55 5.70
C ALA A 33 -12.59 -20.88 5.13
N ALA A 34 -12.63 -21.01 3.79
CA ALA A 34 -13.10 -22.23 3.14
C ALA A 34 -12.21 -23.44 3.49
N GLU A 35 -10.88 -23.28 3.42
CA GLU A 35 -9.97 -24.38 3.80
C GLU A 35 -10.01 -24.66 5.31
N ALA A 36 -10.09 -23.63 6.16
CA ALA A 36 -10.22 -23.82 7.61
C ALA A 36 -11.48 -24.62 8.00
N ILE A 37 -12.61 -24.38 7.32
CA ILE A 37 -13.85 -25.15 7.52
C ILE A 37 -13.68 -26.60 7.05
N LYS A 38 -13.06 -26.80 5.89
CA LYS A 38 -12.80 -28.13 5.33
C LYS A 38 -11.85 -28.96 6.21
N ASP A 39 -10.90 -28.30 6.87
CA ASP A 39 -9.94 -28.91 7.79
C ASP A 39 -10.51 -29.11 9.21
N ASP A 40 -11.74 -28.64 9.49
CA ASP A 40 -12.35 -28.54 10.84
C ASP A 40 -11.44 -27.83 11.87
N ASP A 41 -10.64 -26.87 11.41
CA ASP A 41 -9.70 -26.12 12.23
C ASP A 41 -9.91 -24.62 12.04
N THR A 42 -10.67 -24.00 12.94
CA THR A 42 -10.83 -22.53 12.97
C THR A 42 -9.91 -21.86 13.98
N SER A 43 -8.86 -22.56 14.43
CA SER A 43 -7.91 -22.04 15.39
C SER A 43 -7.17 -20.82 14.87
N LYS A 44 -6.63 -20.03 15.80
CA LYS A 44 -5.74 -18.91 15.46
C LYS A 44 -4.55 -19.37 14.61
N GLY A 45 -4.03 -20.58 14.85
CA GLY A 45 -2.91 -21.15 14.10
C GLY A 45 -3.25 -21.32 12.63
N ARG A 46 -4.40 -21.95 12.34
CA ARG A 46 -4.88 -22.16 10.98
C ARG A 46 -5.20 -20.87 10.24
N LEU A 47 -5.85 -19.92 10.92
CA LEU A 47 -6.22 -18.62 10.35
C LEU A 47 -5.03 -17.67 10.13
N ARG A 48 -3.85 -17.96 10.70
CA ARG A 48 -2.64 -17.15 10.51
C ARG A 48 -2.17 -17.11 9.05
N GLU A 49 -2.55 -18.11 8.26
CA GLU A 49 -2.31 -18.11 6.83
C GLU A 49 -2.88 -16.85 6.14
N TYR A 50 -4.04 -16.37 6.58
CA TYR A 50 -4.64 -15.14 6.04
C TYR A 50 -3.76 -13.92 6.26
N GLU A 51 -3.22 -13.75 7.46
CA GLU A 51 -2.31 -12.64 7.78
C GLU A 51 -1.09 -12.65 6.84
N LYS A 52 -0.48 -13.83 6.65
CA LYS A 52 0.67 -13.99 5.76
C LYS A 52 0.30 -13.64 4.32
N LEU A 53 -0.79 -14.20 3.79
CA LEU A 53 -1.24 -13.96 2.42
C LEU A 53 -1.56 -12.49 2.18
N CYS A 54 -2.24 -11.83 3.13
CA CYS A 54 -2.51 -10.39 3.04
C CYS A 54 -1.23 -9.56 3.06
N TYR A 55 -0.27 -9.88 3.94
CA TYR A 55 0.98 -9.14 3.97
C TYR A 55 1.79 -9.29 2.68
N ASP A 56 1.85 -10.51 2.15
CA ASP A 56 2.52 -10.80 0.88
C ASP A 56 1.82 -10.14 -0.33
N SER A 57 0.49 -10.02 -0.30
CA SER A 57 -0.28 -9.45 -1.40
C SER A 57 -0.35 -7.92 -1.40
N ILE A 58 -0.57 -7.29 -0.24
CA ILE A 58 -0.81 -5.84 -0.14
C ILE A 58 0.00 -5.16 0.98
N GLY A 59 0.45 -5.90 1.99
CA GLY A 59 1.13 -5.31 3.16
C GLY A 59 2.45 -4.62 2.82
N LYS A 60 3.29 -5.24 1.98
CA LYS A 60 4.57 -4.65 1.53
C LYS A 60 4.38 -3.30 0.84
N GLU A 61 3.30 -3.18 0.06
CA GLU A 61 2.97 -1.92 -0.61
C GLU A 61 2.46 -0.87 0.38
N ILE A 62 1.59 -1.26 1.32
CA ILE A 62 1.11 -0.36 2.39
C ILE A 62 2.30 0.19 3.20
N ASP A 63 3.24 -0.65 3.60
CA ASP A 63 4.46 -0.24 4.33
C ASP A 63 5.29 0.78 3.53
N LYS A 64 5.44 0.53 2.22
CA LYS A 64 6.14 1.45 1.31
C LYS A 64 5.42 2.79 1.23
N TYR A 65 4.12 2.77 0.95
CA TYR A 65 3.32 3.99 0.79
C TYR A 65 3.17 4.77 2.08
N LEU A 66 3.21 4.13 3.24
CA LEU A 66 3.20 4.82 4.53
C LEU A 66 4.41 5.72 4.69
N LYS A 67 5.61 5.23 4.35
CA LYS A 67 6.85 6.03 4.37
C LYS A 67 6.80 7.19 3.38
N VAL A 68 6.20 6.98 2.20
CA VAL A 68 6.02 8.06 1.22
C VAL A 68 5.05 9.11 1.76
N LYS A 69 3.92 8.70 2.35
CA LYS A 69 2.96 9.61 2.98
C LYS A 69 3.63 10.41 4.10
N ASP A 70 4.42 9.78 4.97
CA ASP A 70 5.15 10.47 6.04
C ASP A 70 6.18 11.47 5.48
N TYR A 71 6.85 11.15 4.36
CA TYR A 71 7.70 12.09 3.64
C TYR A 71 6.90 13.28 3.10
N MET A 72 5.79 13.04 2.40
CA MET A 72 4.95 14.11 1.85
C MET A 72 4.41 15.04 2.95
N LEU A 73 4.05 14.50 4.11
CA LEU A 73 3.62 15.28 5.28
C LEU A 73 4.74 16.11 5.93
N SER A 74 6.00 15.84 5.61
CA SER A 74 7.14 16.59 6.14
C SER A 74 7.57 17.78 5.28
N LEU A 75 6.97 17.94 4.11
CA LEU A 75 7.31 18.99 3.14
C LEU A 75 6.56 20.30 3.45
N SER A 76 7.19 21.43 3.15
CA SER A 76 6.48 22.73 3.13
C SER A 76 5.65 22.89 1.85
N ASP A 77 4.75 23.88 1.84
CA ASP A 77 3.93 24.20 0.66
C ASP A 77 4.81 24.54 -0.55
N GLU A 78 5.91 25.29 -0.37
CA GLU A 78 6.83 25.63 -1.47
C GLU A 78 7.53 24.39 -2.06
N GLU A 79 7.83 23.40 -1.21
CA GLU A 79 8.40 22.13 -1.66
C GLU A 79 7.37 21.30 -2.43
N LEU A 80 6.12 21.28 -1.96
CA LEU A 80 5.01 20.62 -2.65
C LEU A 80 4.73 21.27 -4.01
N ASP A 81 4.72 22.60 -4.08
CA ASP A 81 4.56 23.35 -5.33
C ASP A 81 5.70 23.07 -6.31
N SER A 82 6.95 23.03 -5.83
CA SER A 82 8.09 22.69 -6.68
C SER A 82 7.99 21.27 -7.24
N ILE A 83 7.49 20.31 -6.45
CA ILE A 83 7.23 18.95 -6.94
C ILE A 83 6.13 18.97 -7.98
N ALA A 84 5.00 19.63 -7.70
CA ALA A 84 3.87 19.73 -8.62
C ALA A 84 4.27 20.34 -9.98
N GLU A 85 5.11 21.38 -9.97
CA GLU A 85 5.65 21.99 -11.18
C GLU A 85 6.48 20.97 -11.98
N ALA A 86 7.37 20.24 -11.31
CA ALA A 86 8.21 19.22 -11.95
C ALA A 86 7.40 18.05 -12.53
N PHE A 87 6.20 17.78 -12.00
CA PHE A 87 5.31 16.74 -12.51
C PHE A 87 4.60 17.11 -13.82
N LYS A 88 4.53 18.39 -14.20
CA LYS A 88 3.87 18.82 -15.45
C LYS A 88 4.51 18.22 -16.70
N ASP A 89 5.82 18.02 -16.66
CA ASP A 89 6.61 17.49 -17.78
C ASP A 89 6.81 15.97 -17.71
N VAL A 90 6.13 15.29 -16.77
CA VAL A 90 6.30 13.85 -16.56
C VAL A 90 5.23 13.04 -17.29
N GLU A 91 5.69 12.16 -18.17
CA GLU A 91 4.84 11.13 -18.77
C GLU A 91 4.68 9.92 -17.84
N PHE A 92 3.42 9.48 -17.70
CA PHE A 92 3.03 8.29 -16.95
C PHE A 92 2.72 7.14 -17.90
N GLU A 93 3.42 6.02 -17.73
CA GLU A 93 3.14 4.80 -18.51
C GLU A 93 1.88 4.09 -18.01
N LYS A 94 1.60 4.20 -16.71
CA LYS A 94 0.46 3.55 -16.04
C LYS A 94 -0.07 4.45 -14.93
N ILE A 95 -1.40 4.50 -14.81
CA ILE A 95 -2.05 5.16 -13.67
C ILE A 95 -2.01 4.22 -12.48
N SER A 96 -1.02 4.40 -11.61
CA SER A 96 -0.89 3.63 -10.37
C SER A 96 -0.10 4.37 -9.30
N THR A 97 -0.35 4.05 -8.03
CA THR A 97 0.38 4.63 -6.91
C THR A 97 1.87 4.31 -6.97
N THR A 98 2.27 3.11 -7.38
CA THR A 98 3.70 2.77 -7.52
C THR A 98 4.37 3.62 -8.60
N GLU A 99 3.72 3.85 -9.74
CA GLU A 99 4.28 4.70 -10.78
C GLU A 99 4.44 6.15 -10.29
N LEU A 100 3.43 6.70 -9.60
CA LEU A 100 3.50 8.01 -8.97
C LEU A 100 4.71 8.15 -8.04
N VAL A 101 4.94 7.17 -7.16
CA VAL A 101 6.09 7.20 -6.25
C VAL A 101 7.42 7.11 -7.00
N LYS A 102 7.52 6.28 -8.05
CA LYS A 102 8.74 6.20 -8.88
C LYS A 102 9.04 7.55 -9.56
N LYS A 103 8.02 8.20 -10.12
CA LYS A 103 8.19 9.53 -10.73
C LYS A 103 8.57 10.58 -9.69
N LEU A 104 7.97 10.56 -8.50
CA LEU A 104 8.33 11.45 -7.39
C LEU A 104 9.83 11.34 -7.04
N VAL A 105 10.34 10.12 -6.90
CA VAL A 105 11.77 9.87 -6.62
C VAL A 105 12.67 10.36 -7.76
N LYS A 106 12.19 10.32 -9.01
CA LYS A 106 12.94 10.79 -10.18
C LYS A 106 13.00 12.32 -10.26
N VAL A 107 11.94 13.02 -9.90
CA VAL A 107 11.86 14.50 -10.05
C VAL A 107 12.33 15.27 -8.81
N SER A 108 12.37 14.64 -7.63
CA SER A 108 12.80 15.28 -6.39
C SER A 108 14.09 14.65 -5.83
N PRO A 109 15.24 15.37 -5.84
CA PRO A 109 16.47 14.90 -5.21
C PRO A 109 16.31 14.62 -3.71
N ARG A 110 15.49 15.41 -3.02
CA ARG A 110 15.16 15.18 -1.60
C ARG A 110 14.38 13.88 -1.42
N ALA A 111 13.41 13.60 -2.29
CA ALA A 111 12.69 12.33 -2.29
C ALA A 111 13.63 11.15 -2.57
N LEU A 112 14.56 11.28 -3.51
CA LEU A 112 15.57 10.25 -3.78
C LEU A 112 16.42 9.93 -2.55
N LEU A 113 16.88 10.94 -1.81
CA LEU A 113 17.67 10.74 -0.59
C LEU A 113 16.87 10.04 0.52
N LYS A 114 15.59 10.36 0.67
CA LYS A 114 14.73 9.85 1.76
C LYS A 114 14.07 8.50 1.42
N LEU A 115 13.67 8.30 0.17
CA LEU A 115 12.83 7.19 -0.29
C LEU A 115 13.57 6.24 -1.24
N GLY A 116 14.76 6.59 -1.73
CA GLY A 116 15.48 5.80 -2.74
C GLY A 116 15.78 4.36 -2.33
N LYS A 117 15.86 4.06 -1.02
CA LYS A 117 16.04 2.69 -0.49
C LYS A 117 14.79 1.81 -0.54
N LEU A 118 13.64 2.36 -0.96
CA LEU A 118 12.38 1.63 -1.11
C LEU A 118 12.24 0.94 -2.48
N PHE A 119 13.18 1.18 -3.39
CA PHE A 119 13.25 0.69 -4.76
C PHE A 119 14.65 0.14 -5.05
#